data_AF-A0A8J3EQU6-F1
#
_entry.id   AF-A0A8J3EQU6-F1
#
_cell.length_a   1.000
_cell.length_b   1.000
_cell.length_c   1.000
_cell.angle_alpha   90.00
_cell.angle_beta   90.00
_cell.angle_gamma   90.00
#
_symmetry.space_group_name_H-M   'P 1'
#
loop_
_entity.id
_entity.type
_entity.pdbx_description
1 polymer ?
#
loop_
_entity_poly.entity_id
_entity_poly.type
_entity_poly.pdbx_seq_one_letter_code
_entity_poly.pdbx_strand_id
1 'polypeptide(L)'
;MRIPALIALFAFFTFPMAHAGDHLEPVGSIYNPKWHDEYGNLIRQSLSPAISDRYVFATALVIPSFSEEFAVSIKMSGGDYSIVGATPEKQIWIDYREALGEREELNESLPEIPIISCEVPLSPDMGSRLLDVWFEMLRRTKYPYDDKLEPPHVGLDGTNYLFAMKTGKGMVGTTRSPDEATKPGYLAEIAHNLADSCFSGTQPSLNILDPLEKLEAALASDN
;
A
#
# COMPACT_ATOMS: atom_id res chain seq x y z
N MET A 1 24.80 -61.54 16.21
CA MET A 1 23.96 -60.76 15.28
C MET A 1 23.63 -59.43 15.94
N ARG A 2 24.15 -58.32 15.41
CA ARG A 2 23.94 -56.96 15.94
C ARG A 2 22.81 -56.29 15.16
N ILE A 3 21.81 -55.76 15.85
CA ILE A 3 20.73 -54.94 15.29
C ILE A 3 21.25 -53.50 15.22
N PRO A 4 21.25 -52.81 14.07
CA PRO A 4 21.63 -51.40 14.04
C PRO A 4 20.45 -50.53 14.49
N ALA A 5 20.78 -49.53 15.30
CA ALA A 5 19.88 -48.50 15.79
C ALA A 5 19.36 -47.63 14.63
N LEU A 6 18.04 -47.45 14.55
CA LEU A 6 17.40 -46.52 13.65
C LEU A 6 17.46 -45.11 14.29
N ILE A 7 18.32 -44.24 13.76
CA ILE A 7 18.36 -42.82 14.14
C ILE A 7 17.27 -42.10 13.34
N ALA A 8 16.21 -41.66 14.01
CA ALA A 8 15.22 -40.76 13.43
C ALA A 8 15.84 -39.36 13.33
N LEU A 9 16.25 -38.98 12.12
CA LEU A 9 16.71 -37.62 11.84
C LEU A 9 15.48 -36.71 11.67
N PHE A 10 15.12 -35.99 12.73
CA PHE A 10 14.16 -34.90 12.67
C PHE A 10 14.76 -33.76 11.83
N ALA A 11 14.37 -33.65 10.56
CA ALA A 11 14.68 -32.51 9.73
C ALA A 11 13.83 -31.31 10.20
N PHE A 12 14.39 -30.50 11.11
CA PHE A 12 13.90 -29.16 11.36
C PHE A 12 14.11 -28.34 10.08
N PHE A 13 13.07 -28.24 9.25
CA PHE A 13 12.98 -27.16 8.27
C PHE A 13 12.76 -25.86 9.07
N THR A 14 13.86 -25.20 9.44
CA THR A 14 13.81 -23.80 9.78
C THR A 14 13.60 -23.05 8.47
N PHE A 15 12.34 -22.75 8.14
CA PHE A 15 12.08 -21.71 7.14
C PHE A 15 12.73 -20.43 7.67
N PRO A 16 13.65 -19.79 6.90
CA PRO A 16 14.08 -18.46 7.27
C PRO A 16 12.83 -17.59 7.29
N MET A 17 12.48 -17.03 8.46
CA MET A 17 11.53 -15.93 8.50
C MET A 17 12.08 -14.88 7.54
N ALA A 18 11.32 -14.58 6.48
CA ALA A 18 11.63 -13.44 5.65
C ALA A 18 11.72 -12.24 6.59
N HIS A 19 12.90 -11.63 6.68
CA HIS A 19 13.08 -10.43 7.48
C HIS A 19 12.33 -9.33 6.73
N ALA A 20 11.07 -9.09 7.10
CA ALA A 20 10.33 -7.95 6.60
C ALA A 20 11.16 -6.69 6.89
N GLY A 21 11.45 -5.91 5.86
CA GLY A 21 12.22 -4.68 5.98
C GLY A 21 11.45 -3.66 6.82
N ASP A 22 12.13 -2.99 7.75
CA ASP A 22 11.54 -1.92 8.55
C ASP A 22 11.56 -0.55 7.83
N HIS A 23 11.46 -0.58 6.50
CA HIS A 23 11.45 0.60 5.64
C HIS A 23 10.63 0.34 4.38
N LEU A 24 10.13 1.41 3.76
CA LEU A 24 9.60 1.35 2.40
C LEU A 24 10.75 1.22 1.39
N GLU A 25 10.47 0.62 0.26
CA GLU A 25 11.39 0.60 -0.88
C GLU A 25 11.13 1.81 -1.79
N PRO A 26 12.18 2.47 -2.30
CA PRO A 26 12.01 3.54 -3.26
C PRO A 26 11.54 2.95 -4.60
N VAL A 27 10.51 3.56 -5.16
CA VAL A 27 10.06 3.24 -6.52
C VAL A 27 10.80 4.17 -7.47
N GLY A 28 11.36 3.65 -8.57
CA GLY A 28 11.57 4.49 -9.74
C GLY A 28 10.22 5.15 -10.03
N SER A 29 10.17 6.50 -10.06
CA SER A 29 9.02 7.38 -10.35
C SER A 29 7.61 6.75 -10.32
N ILE A 30 6.56 7.39 -9.75
CA ILE A 30 5.16 6.95 -9.98
C ILE A 30 4.81 6.78 -11.48
N TYR A 31 5.63 7.35 -12.38
CA TYR A 31 5.53 7.20 -13.83
C TYR A 31 6.33 6.02 -14.43
N ASN A 32 7.09 5.23 -13.66
CA ASN A 32 7.75 4.00 -14.12
C ASN A 32 8.29 3.08 -13.00
N PRO A 33 7.56 2.00 -12.66
CA PRO A 33 8.20 0.71 -12.50
C PRO A 33 7.47 -0.36 -13.33
N LYS A 34 8.23 -1.20 -14.04
CA LYS A 34 7.71 -2.30 -14.86
C LYS A 34 6.80 -3.26 -14.07
N TRP A 35 5.49 -3.06 -14.16
CA TRP A 35 4.42 -4.08 -14.09
C TRP A 35 3.25 -3.57 -14.93
N HIS A 36 2.98 -4.24 -16.05
CA HIS A 36 1.97 -3.92 -17.08
C HIS A 36 1.53 -2.45 -17.05
N ASP A 37 2.30 -1.57 -17.70
CA ASP A 37 2.07 -0.11 -17.70
C ASP A 37 0.59 0.25 -17.91
N GLU A 38 -0.13 -0.55 -18.70
CA GLU A 38 -1.56 -0.46 -18.93
C GLU A 38 -2.43 -0.68 -17.68
N TYR A 39 -2.23 -1.77 -16.93
CA TYR A 39 -3.00 -2.07 -15.71
C TYR A 39 -2.69 -1.05 -14.61
N GLY A 40 -1.41 -0.70 -14.44
CA GLY A 40 -1.01 0.34 -13.48
C GLY A 40 -1.62 1.70 -13.82
N ASN A 41 -1.68 2.06 -15.10
CA ASN A 41 -2.33 3.29 -15.57
C ASN A 41 -3.85 3.26 -15.39
N LEU A 42 -4.48 2.12 -15.69
CA LEU A 42 -5.91 1.91 -15.50
C LEU A 42 -6.30 2.12 -14.04
N ILE A 43 -5.60 1.48 -13.10
CA ILE A 43 -5.86 1.65 -11.66
C ILE A 43 -5.79 3.13 -11.28
N ARG A 44 -4.74 3.85 -11.67
CA ARG A 44 -4.57 5.27 -11.34
C ARG A 44 -5.66 6.15 -11.96
N GLN A 45 -6.09 5.82 -13.18
CA GLN A 45 -7.15 6.54 -13.88
C GLN A 45 -8.51 6.32 -13.19
N SER A 46 -8.85 5.06 -12.94
CA SER A 46 -10.07 4.65 -12.25
C SER A 46 -10.15 5.25 -10.85
N LEU A 47 -9.07 5.17 -10.07
CA LEU A 47 -9.01 5.67 -8.70
C LEU A 47 -8.63 7.15 -8.60
N SER A 48 -8.63 7.88 -9.72
CA SER A 48 -8.30 9.30 -9.77
C SER A 48 -9.10 10.21 -8.83
N PRO A 49 -10.37 9.93 -8.43
CA PRO A 49 -11.07 10.73 -7.44
C PRO A 49 -10.33 10.86 -6.10
N ALA A 50 -9.56 9.84 -5.69
CA ALA A 50 -8.75 9.89 -4.48
C ALA A 50 -7.29 10.31 -4.74
N ILE A 51 -6.80 10.30 -5.99
CA ILE A 51 -5.37 10.48 -6.29
C ILE A 51 -5.06 11.86 -6.87
N SER A 52 -5.93 12.38 -7.75
CA SER A 52 -5.58 13.46 -8.68
C SER A 52 -6.06 14.85 -8.27
N ASP A 53 -6.77 14.98 -7.15
CA ASP A 53 -7.19 16.29 -6.63
C ASP A 53 -5.95 17.13 -6.26
N ARG A 54 -5.96 18.41 -6.64
CA ARG A 54 -4.84 19.33 -6.40
C ARG A 54 -4.49 19.48 -4.91
N TYR A 55 -5.43 19.23 -4.02
CA TYR A 55 -5.34 19.34 -2.56
C TYR A 55 -5.04 17.99 -1.88
N VAL A 56 -4.85 16.90 -2.63
CA VAL A 56 -4.34 15.64 -2.08
C VAL A 56 -2.84 15.76 -1.83
N PHE A 57 -2.44 15.47 -0.59
CA PHE A 57 -1.05 15.58 -0.14
C PHE A 57 -0.39 14.24 0.14
N ALA A 58 -1.13 13.28 0.70
CA ALA A 58 -0.64 11.94 0.98
C ALA A 58 -1.65 10.92 0.44
N THR A 59 -1.16 9.85 -0.16
CA THR A 59 -1.97 8.82 -0.82
C THR A 59 -1.40 7.45 -0.53
N ALA A 60 -2.27 6.50 -0.22
CA ALA A 60 -2.01 5.08 -0.30
C ALA A 60 -2.84 4.51 -1.46
N LEU A 61 -2.18 3.84 -2.39
CA LEU A 61 -2.80 2.97 -3.38
C LEU A 61 -2.54 1.53 -2.96
N VAL A 62 -3.61 0.78 -2.75
CA VAL A 62 -3.59 -0.59 -2.23
C VAL A 62 -4.14 -1.52 -3.30
N ILE A 63 -3.35 -2.53 -3.67
CA ILE A 63 -3.65 -3.46 -4.77
C ILE A 63 -3.57 -4.89 -4.20
N PRO A 64 -4.67 -5.39 -3.61
CA PRO A 64 -4.77 -6.77 -3.12
C PRO A 64 -4.91 -7.76 -4.28
N SER A 65 -4.42 -8.98 -4.09
CA SER A 65 -4.53 -10.03 -5.12
C SER A 65 -5.96 -10.57 -5.28
N PHE A 66 -6.77 -10.54 -4.22
CA PHE A 66 -8.07 -11.26 -4.17
C PHE A 66 -9.24 -10.42 -3.66
N SER A 67 -9.08 -9.09 -3.60
CA SER A 67 -10.14 -8.15 -3.26
C SER A 67 -9.98 -6.88 -4.11
N GLU A 68 -10.96 -5.99 -3.99
CA GLU A 68 -11.00 -4.73 -4.71
C GLU A 68 -9.76 -3.87 -4.37
N GLU A 69 -9.20 -3.26 -5.41
CA GLU A 69 -8.15 -2.24 -5.28
C GLU A 69 -8.76 -0.96 -4.72
N PHE A 70 -8.05 -0.24 -3.85
CA PHE A 70 -8.55 1.05 -3.38
C PHE A 70 -7.44 2.07 -3.26
N ALA A 71 -7.83 3.33 -3.33
CA ALA A 71 -6.98 4.46 -3.01
C ALA A 71 -7.60 5.24 -1.86
N VAL A 72 -6.77 5.63 -0.91
CA VAL A 72 -7.15 6.52 0.18
C VAL A 72 -6.12 7.62 0.32
N SER A 73 -6.60 8.83 0.55
CA SER A 73 -5.77 10.02 0.56
C SER A 73 -6.16 10.99 1.67
N ILE A 74 -5.18 11.78 2.07
CA ILE A 74 -5.37 12.94 2.94
C ILE A 74 -5.37 14.18 2.06
N LYS A 75 -6.50 14.87 2.07
CA LYS A 75 -6.72 16.14 1.40
C LYS A 75 -6.59 17.26 2.41
N MET A 76 -5.89 18.33 2.04
CA MET A 76 -5.69 19.51 2.87
C MET A 76 -6.03 20.78 2.08
N SER A 77 -6.99 21.55 2.57
CA SER A 77 -7.40 22.82 1.95
C SER A 77 -7.72 23.84 3.04
N GLY A 78 -7.01 24.97 3.04
CA GLY A 78 -7.31 26.07 3.98
C GLY A 78 -7.09 25.75 5.46
N GLY A 79 -6.32 24.71 5.79
CA GLY A 79 -6.11 24.23 7.16
C GLY A 79 -7.11 23.16 7.61
N ASP A 80 -8.12 22.87 6.80
CA ASP A 80 -9.03 21.74 7.00
C ASP A 80 -8.46 20.49 6.33
N TYR A 81 -8.75 19.34 6.94
CA TYR A 81 -8.30 18.04 6.48
C TYR A 81 -9.52 17.15 6.20
N SER A 82 -9.43 16.34 5.15
CA SER A 82 -10.40 15.28 4.86
C SER A 82 -9.70 14.02 4.39
N ILE A 83 -10.35 12.89 4.64
CA ILE A 83 -10.01 11.60 4.01
C ILE A 83 -10.81 11.55 2.71
N VAL A 84 -10.16 11.20 1.61
CA VAL A 84 -10.80 10.93 0.33
C VAL A 84 -10.49 9.49 -0.07
N GLY A 85 -11.52 8.71 -0.37
CA GLY A 85 -11.41 7.31 -0.75
C GLY A 85 -12.02 7.04 -2.12
N ALA A 86 -11.46 6.08 -2.85
CA ALA A 86 -12.00 5.55 -4.09
C ALA A 86 -11.74 4.03 -4.17
N THR A 87 -12.75 3.26 -4.57
CA THR A 87 -12.70 1.81 -4.77
C THR A 87 -13.64 1.41 -5.90
N PRO A 88 -13.33 0.42 -6.75
CA PRO A 88 -14.28 -0.07 -7.74
C PRO A 88 -15.36 -0.94 -7.08
N GLU A 89 -16.49 -1.16 -7.77
CA GLU A 89 -17.53 -2.11 -7.33
C GLU A 89 -17.09 -3.58 -7.43
N LYS A 90 -16.09 -3.86 -8.26
CA LYS A 90 -15.46 -5.17 -8.46
C LYS A 90 -13.99 -4.97 -8.79
N GLN A 91 -13.17 -5.99 -8.54
CA GLN A 91 -11.73 -5.93 -8.78
C GLN A 91 -11.41 -5.54 -10.24
N ILE A 92 -10.60 -4.49 -10.44
CA ILE A 92 -10.18 -3.96 -11.74
C ILE A 92 -9.44 -5.04 -12.53
N TRP A 93 -8.64 -5.86 -11.85
CA TRP A 93 -7.92 -6.97 -12.46
C TRP A 93 -8.84 -7.95 -13.22
N ILE A 94 -10.04 -8.22 -12.72
CA ILE A 94 -10.99 -9.12 -13.38
C ILE A 94 -11.39 -8.55 -14.73
N ASP A 95 -11.82 -7.28 -14.76
CA ASP A 95 -12.23 -6.60 -16.00
C ASP A 95 -11.07 -6.46 -16.99
N TYR A 96 -9.88 -6.16 -16.48
CA TYR A 96 -8.66 -6.11 -17.27
C TYR A 96 -8.38 -7.45 -17.93
N ARG A 97 -8.46 -8.55 -17.18
CA ARG A 97 -8.21 -9.92 -17.68
C ARG A 97 -9.27 -10.39 -18.67
N GLU A 98 -10.54 -10.08 -18.42
CA GLU A 98 -11.63 -10.42 -19.34
C GLU A 98 -11.46 -9.70 -20.69
N ALA A 99 -11.10 -8.42 -20.66
CA ALA A 99 -10.90 -7.64 -21.88
C ALA A 99 -9.61 -8.02 -22.63
N LEU A 100 -8.56 -8.40 -21.90
CA LEU A 100 -7.31 -8.89 -22.49
C LEU A 100 -7.51 -10.25 -23.19
N GLY A 101 -8.31 -11.15 -22.60
CA GLY A 101 -8.54 -12.49 -23.13
C GLY A 101 -7.22 -13.29 -23.23
N GLU A 102 -6.94 -13.84 -24.42
CA GLU A 102 -5.68 -14.54 -24.74
C GLU A 102 -4.59 -13.61 -25.32
N ARG A 103 -4.84 -12.30 -25.37
CA ARG A 103 -3.90 -11.32 -25.98
C ARG A 103 -2.81 -10.93 -24.99
N GLU A 104 -1.73 -10.37 -25.53
CA GLU A 104 -0.61 -9.85 -24.74
C GLU A 104 -0.80 -8.37 -24.35
N GLU A 105 -1.55 -7.61 -25.16
CA GLU A 105 -1.82 -6.18 -24.96
C GLU A 105 -3.30 -5.84 -25.27
N LEU A 106 -3.80 -4.75 -24.68
CA LEU A 106 -5.14 -4.23 -24.94
C LEU A 106 -5.15 -3.32 -26.18
N ASN A 107 -5.97 -3.70 -27.16
CA ASN A 107 -6.12 -2.93 -28.41
C ASN A 107 -7.34 -1.99 -28.37
N GLU A 108 -8.19 -2.11 -27.35
CA GLU A 108 -9.45 -1.38 -27.18
C GLU A 108 -9.49 -0.74 -25.80
N SER A 109 -10.21 0.37 -25.67
CA SER A 109 -10.44 1.00 -24.36
C SER A 109 -11.26 0.06 -23.49
N LEU A 110 -10.83 -0.12 -22.25
CA LEU A 110 -11.59 -0.85 -21.25
C LEU A 110 -12.96 -0.21 -21.01
N PRO A 111 -13.99 -1.01 -20.68
CA PRO A 111 -15.26 -0.47 -20.24
C PRO A 111 -15.06 0.45 -19.04
N GLU A 112 -15.93 1.44 -18.90
CA GLU A 112 -15.94 2.32 -17.73
C GLU A 112 -16.16 1.47 -16.47
N ILE A 113 -15.20 1.51 -15.54
CA ILE A 113 -15.26 0.76 -14.29
C ILE A 113 -16.02 1.62 -13.28
N PRO A 114 -17.16 1.17 -12.73
CA PRO A 114 -17.90 1.91 -11.71
C PRO A 114 -17.05 2.08 -10.45
N ILE A 115 -16.92 3.34 -10.00
CA ILE A 115 -16.13 3.71 -8.82
C ILE A 115 -17.04 4.25 -7.73
N ILE A 116 -16.88 3.69 -6.53
CA ILE A 116 -17.43 4.21 -5.29
C ILE A 116 -16.39 5.16 -4.70
N SER A 117 -16.81 6.39 -4.40
CA SER A 117 -15.95 7.41 -3.78
C SER A 117 -16.57 7.97 -2.50
N CYS A 118 -15.74 8.36 -1.55
CA CYS A 118 -16.14 9.01 -0.31
C CYS A 118 -15.21 10.18 0.01
N GLU A 119 -15.75 11.16 0.75
CA GLU A 119 -14.96 12.21 1.38
C GLU A 119 -15.52 12.44 2.79
N VAL A 120 -14.68 12.28 3.82
CA VAL A 120 -15.08 12.46 5.23
C VAL A 120 -14.14 13.44 5.93
N PRO A 121 -14.67 14.35 6.78
CA PRO A 121 -13.84 15.32 7.48
C PRO A 121 -12.91 14.63 8.49
N LEU A 122 -11.72 15.20 8.65
CA LEU A 122 -10.70 14.76 9.59
C LEU A 122 -10.33 15.92 10.52
N SER A 123 -10.10 15.63 11.81
CA SER A 123 -9.68 16.69 12.73
C SER A 123 -8.31 17.24 12.32
N PRO A 124 -8.04 18.55 12.52
CA PRO A 124 -6.75 19.14 12.16
C PRO A 124 -5.55 18.46 12.83
N ASP A 125 -5.68 18.05 14.09
CA ASP A 125 -4.64 17.31 14.82
C ASP A 125 -4.30 15.97 14.15
N MET A 126 -5.33 15.17 13.87
CA MET A 126 -5.15 13.86 13.21
C MET A 126 -4.60 14.02 11.79
N GLY A 127 -5.10 15.00 11.04
CA GLY A 127 -4.62 15.30 9.69
C GLY A 127 -3.15 15.68 9.66
N SER A 128 -2.70 16.54 10.60
CA SER A 128 -1.30 16.92 10.71
C SER A 128 -0.41 15.72 11.06
N ARG A 129 -0.77 14.94 12.10
CA ARG A 129 0.00 13.77 12.53
C ARG A 129 0.15 12.74 11.43
N LEU A 130 -0.93 12.48 10.70
CA LEU A 130 -0.89 11.54 9.57
C LEU A 130 0.02 12.02 8.44
N LEU A 131 0.00 13.31 8.08
CA LEU A 131 0.93 13.84 7.09
C LEU A 131 2.38 13.77 7.55
N ASP A 132 2.64 14.01 8.84
CA ASP A 132 3.98 13.92 9.42
C ASP A 132 4.53 12.48 9.34
N VAL A 133 3.79 11.47 9.78
CA VAL A 133 4.25 10.07 9.66
C VAL A 133 4.41 9.62 8.21
N TRP A 134 3.54 10.09 7.31
CA TRP A 134 3.68 9.83 5.86
C TRP A 134 5.00 10.37 5.31
N PHE A 135 5.32 11.63 5.67
CA PHE A 135 6.56 12.27 5.28
C PHE A 135 7.78 11.52 5.83
N GLU A 136 7.76 11.17 7.12
CA GLU A 136 8.86 10.47 7.78
C GLU A 136 9.12 9.09 7.17
N MET A 137 8.06 8.36 6.84
CA MET A 137 8.18 7.06 6.18
C MET A 137 8.80 7.17 4.79
N LEU A 138 8.32 8.12 3.98
CA LEU A 138 8.78 8.26 2.60
C LEU A 138 10.22 8.80 2.50
N ARG A 139 10.66 9.67 3.42
CA ARG A 139 12.05 10.16 3.39
C ARG A 139 13.08 9.12 3.85
N ARG A 140 12.62 8.06 4.51
CA ARG A 140 13.45 6.95 5.01
C ARG A 140 13.41 5.72 4.08
N THR A 141 12.89 5.87 2.86
CA THR A 141 12.92 4.81 1.85
C THR A 141 14.34 4.30 1.61
N LYS A 142 14.49 2.98 1.48
CA LYS A 142 15.79 2.34 1.29
C LYS A 142 15.65 1.15 0.36
N TYR A 143 16.61 0.97 -0.56
CA TYR A 143 16.69 -0.25 -1.34
C TYR A 143 17.03 -1.43 -0.40
N PRO A 144 16.47 -2.63 -0.63
CA PRO A 144 16.86 -3.81 0.13
C PRO A 144 18.38 -4.04 0.01
N TYR A 145 19.04 -4.34 1.13
CA TYR A 145 20.51 -4.31 1.25
C TYR A 145 21.21 -5.54 0.65
N ASP A 146 20.51 -6.42 -0.08
CA ASP A 146 21.12 -7.65 -0.61
C ASP A 146 20.85 -7.81 -2.10
N ASP A 147 21.87 -7.54 -2.90
CA ASP A 147 21.94 -7.85 -4.34
C ASP A 147 21.82 -9.37 -4.62
N LYS A 148 21.77 -10.23 -3.58
CA LYS A 148 21.62 -11.69 -3.66
C LYS A 148 20.29 -12.22 -3.13
N LEU A 149 19.43 -11.36 -2.58
CA LEU A 149 18.04 -11.75 -2.36
C LEU A 149 17.35 -11.74 -3.73
N GLU A 150 16.69 -12.87 -4.02
CA GLU A 150 15.94 -13.12 -5.24
C GLU A 150 15.05 -11.93 -5.64
N PRO A 151 14.74 -11.76 -6.95
CA PRO A 151 13.93 -10.65 -7.47
C PRO A 151 12.73 -10.33 -6.56
N PRO A 152 12.37 -9.04 -6.46
CA PRO A 152 11.50 -8.50 -5.42
C PRO A 152 10.31 -9.43 -5.20
N HIS A 153 10.30 -10.07 -4.04
CA HIS A 153 9.26 -10.97 -3.53
C HIS A 153 8.27 -11.42 -4.62
N VAL A 154 8.65 -12.47 -5.37
CA VAL A 154 7.74 -13.21 -6.25
C VAL A 154 6.76 -14.02 -5.39
N GLY A 155 6.03 -13.35 -4.49
CA GLY A 155 4.76 -13.87 -4.04
C GLY A 155 3.85 -13.94 -5.27
N LEU A 156 3.12 -15.04 -5.45
CA LEU A 156 2.04 -15.06 -6.42
C LEU A 156 0.83 -14.25 -5.91
N ASP A 157 0.76 -14.07 -4.59
CA ASP A 157 -0.32 -13.47 -3.83
C ASP A 157 0.19 -12.41 -2.84
N GLY A 158 -0.75 -11.71 -2.21
CA GLY A 158 -0.49 -10.64 -1.26
C GLY A 158 -1.05 -9.29 -1.71
N THR A 159 -0.63 -8.23 -1.04
CA THR A 159 -1.12 -6.88 -1.25
C THR A 159 0.04 -5.96 -1.51
N ASN A 160 0.03 -5.31 -2.68
CA ASN A 160 0.99 -4.28 -2.99
C ASN A 160 0.48 -2.93 -2.48
N TYR A 161 1.37 -2.20 -1.82
CA TYR A 161 1.09 -0.87 -1.31
C TYR A 161 2.03 0.12 -2.01
N LEU A 162 1.45 1.18 -2.56
CA LEU A 162 2.18 2.33 -3.05
C LEU A 162 1.77 3.55 -2.24
N PHE A 163 2.73 4.12 -1.53
CA PHE A 163 2.55 5.33 -0.75
C PHE A 163 3.18 6.49 -1.51
N ALA A 164 2.46 7.59 -1.64
CA ALA A 164 2.94 8.80 -2.28
C ALA A 164 2.64 10.01 -1.41
N MET A 165 3.51 11.02 -1.50
CA MET A 165 3.26 12.33 -0.91
C MET A 165 3.68 13.43 -1.87
N LYS A 166 2.81 14.42 -2.03
CA LYS A 166 3.05 15.63 -2.81
C LYS A 166 3.93 16.58 -2.01
N THR A 167 5.21 16.55 -2.33
CA THR A 167 6.21 17.52 -1.86
C THR A 167 6.86 18.20 -3.07
N GLY A 168 7.84 19.10 -2.87
CA GLY A 168 8.47 19.84 -3.98
C GLY A 168 8.99 18.96 -5.13
N LYS A 169 9.52 17.77 -4.85
CA LYS A 169 9.93 16.77 -5.86
C LYS A 169 9.00 15.56 -5.98
N GLY A 170 7.98 15.48 -5.13
CA GLY A 170 7.21 14.26 -4.89
C GLY A 170 8.05 13.19 -4.18
N MET A 171 7.41 12.39 -3.35
CA MET A 171 8.05 11.26 -2.67
C MET A 171 7.17 10.03 -2.81
N VAL A 172 7.79 8.87 -3.03
CA VAL A 172 7.09 7.62 -3.29
C VAL A 172 7.85 6.47 -2.64
N GLY A 173 7.11 5.56 -2.03
CA GLY A 173 7.65 4.32 -1.47
C GLY A 173 6.66 3.19 -1.67
N THR A 174 7.16 1.96 -1.72
CA THR A 174 6.33 0.77 -1.88
C THR A 174 6.72 -0.30 -0.87
N THR A 175 5.77 -1.18 -0.59
CA THR A 175 5.99 -2.42 0.14
C THR A 175 4.95 -3.45 -0.33
N ARG A 176 5.21 -4.72 -0.06
CA ARG A 176 4.30 -5.82 -0.37
C ARG A 176 4.08 -6.65 0.87
N SER A 177 2.83 -6.79 1.30
CA SER A 177 2.42 -7.59 2.47
C SER A 177 3.40 -7.47 3.66
N PRO A 178 3.64 -6.25 4.17
CA PRO A 178 4.57 -6.05 5.27
C PRO A 178 4.09 -6.76 6.54
N ASP A 179 5.04 -7.16 7.39
CA ASP A 179 4.72 -7.70 8.72
C ASP A 179 4.03 -6.60 9.57
N GLU A 180 2.94 -6.98 10.23
CA GLU A 180 2.06 -6.06 10.98
C GLU A 180 2.79 -5.29 12.10
N ALA A 181 3.89 -5.84 12.65
CA ALA A 181 4.66 -5.22 13.73
C ALA A 181 5.81 -4.32 13.24
N THR A 182 5.90 -4.04 11.93
CA THR A 182 6.92 -3.18 11.32
C THR A 182 6.39 -1.80 10.98
N LYS A 183 7.28 -0.81 10.76
CA LYS A 183 6.85 0.54 10.35
C LYS A 183 5.99 0.52 9.06
N PRO A 184 6.35 -0.22 7.99
CA PRO A 184 5.47 -0.35 6.82
C PRO A 184 4.14 -1.07 7.14
N GLY A 185 4.14 -2.02 8.09
CA GLY A 185 2.94 -2.67 8.58
C GLY A 185 1.94 -1.70 9.21
N TYR A 186 2.40 -0.86 10.15
CA TYR A 186 1.55 0.16 10.75
C TYR A 186 1.03 1.18 9.73
N LEU A 187 1.86 1.58 8.76
CA LEU A 187 1.41 2.49 7.70
C LEU A 187 0.34 1.85 6.79
N ALA A 188 0.48 0.57 6.48
CA ALA A 188 -0.52 -0.20 5.75
C ALA A 188 -1.83 -0.34 6.54
N GLU A 189 -1.76 -0.60 7.85
CA GLU A 189 -2.92 -0.63 8.74
C GLU A 189 -3.64 0.72 8.80
N ILE A 190 -2.90 1.83 8.92
CA ILE A 190 -3.46 3.19 8.84
C ILE A 190 -4.22 3.39 7.52
N ALA A 191 -3.66 2.97 6.39
CA ALA A 191 -4.34 3.09 5.09
C ALA A 191 -5.67 2.33 5.05
N HIS A 192 -5.71 1.10 5.54
CA HIS A 192 -6.97 0.33 5.65
C HIS A 192 -7.97 1.03 6.58
N ASN A 193 -7.54 1.47 7.76
CA ASN A 193 -8.43 2.13 8.73
C ASN A 193 -8.97 3.47 8.22
N LEU A 194 -8.18 4.21 7.42
CA LEU A 194 -8.64 5.41 6.72
C LEU A 194 -9.72 5.07 5.67
N ALA A 195 -9.50 4.04 4.86
CA ALA A 195 -10.45 3.60 3.84
C ALA A 195 -11.76 3.13 4.48
N ASP A 196 -11.70 2.27 5.50
CA ASP A 196 -12.86 1.78 6.24
C ASP A 196 -13.66 2.94 6.85
N SER A 197 -12.98 3.91 7.46
CA SER A 197 -13.65 5.10 8.03
C SER A 197 -14.38 5.91 6.96
N CYS A 198 -13.76 6.06 5.79
CA CYS A 198 -14.32 6.82 4.68
C CYS A 198 -15.55 6.13 4.06
N PHE A 199 -15.49 4.81 3.80
CA PHE A 199 -16.58 4.08 3.16
C PHE A 199 -17.71 3.67 4.11
N SER A 200 -17.43 3.47 5.40
CA SER A 200 -18.46 3.21 6.40
C SER A 200 -19.18 4.49 6.87
N GLY A 201 -18.60 5.67 6.64
CA GLY A 201 -19.08 6.94 7.20
C GLY A 201 -18.91 7.04 8.72
N THR A 202 -18.11 6.16 9.32
CA THR A 202 -17.80 6.16 10.75
C THR A 202 -16.77 7.25 11.08
N GLN A 203 -16.81 7.81 12.28
CA GLN A 203 -15.78 8.77 12.67
C GLN A 203 -14.38 8.12 12.68
N PRO A 204 -13.37 8.70 12.00
CA PRO A 204 -12.07 8.07 11.82
C PRO A 204 -11.26 7.83 13.10
N SER A 205 -11.61 8.49 14.19
CA SER A 205 -10.71 8.72 15.32
C SER A 205 -10.32 7.48 16.11
N LEU A 206 -11.17 6.46 16.26
CA LEU A 206 -10.87 5.35 17.17
C LEU A 206 -9.96 4.28 16.55
N ASN A 207 -10.14 3.95 15.28
CA ASN A 207 -9.41 2.84 14.66
C ASN A 207 -8.02 3.26 14.14
N ILE A 208 -7.78 4.55 13.92
CA ILE A 208 -6.51 5.05 13.36
C ILE A 208 -5.49 5.33 14.46
N LEU A 209 -5.94 5.65 15.68
CA LEU A 209 -5.09 6.18 16.75
C LEU A 209 -4.00 5.20 17.18
N ASP A 210 -4.37 3.93 17.41
CA ASP A 210 -3.44 2.89 17.87
C ASP A 210 -2.29 2.62 16.89
N PRO A 211 -2.50 2.35 15.58
CA PRO A 211 -1.40 2.14 14.65
C PRO A 211 -0.61 3.43 14.40
N LEU A 212 -1.24 4.61 14.49
CA LEU A 212 -0.55 5.89 14.38
C LEU A 212 0.45 6.09 15.53
N GLU A 213 0.03 5.88 16.78
CA GLU A 213 0.90 6.02 17.95
C GLU A 213 2.07 5.01 17.92
N LYS A 214 1.81 3.77 17.50
CA LYS A 214 2.87 2.76 17.31
C LYS A 214 3.87 3.19 16.26
N LEU A 215 3.42 3.73 15.13
CA LEU A 215 4.28 4.21 14.06
C LEU A 215 5.11 5.42 14.52
N GLU A 216 4.50 6.39 15.20
CA GLU A 216 5.18 7.54 15.78
C GLU A 216 6.28 7.11 16.77
N ALA A 217 5.97 6.18 17.67
CA ALA A 217 6.94 5.64 18.63
C ALA A 217 8.10 4.91 17.93
N ALA A 218 7.80 4.10 16.91
CA ALA A 218 8.81 3.39 16.13
C ALA A 218 9.73 4.37 15.38
N LEU A 219 9.18 5.42 14.78
CA LEU A 219 9.94 6.46 14.08
C LEU A 219 10.80 7.31 15.02
N ALA A 220 10.33 7.56 16.25
CA ALA A 220 11.07 8.31 17.26
C ALA A 220 12.29 7.54 17.80
N SER A 221 12.21 6.21 17.85
CA SER A 221 13.30 5.35 18.35
C SER A 221 14.55 5.29 17.46
N ASP A 222 14.45 5.75 16.21
CA ASP A 222 15.54 5.78 15.24
C ASP A 222 16.40 7.07 15.31
N ASN A 223 16.00 8.05 16.13
CA ASN A 223 16.68 9.36 16.26
C ASN A 223 17.57 9.40 17.51
#